data_AF-A0AAE0GGL7-F1
#
_entry.id   AF-A0AAE0GGL7-F1
#
_cell.length_a   1.000
_cell.length_b   1.000
_cell.length_c   1.000
_cell.angle_alpha   90.00
_cell.angle_beta   90.00
_cell.angle_gamma   90.00
#
_symmetry.space_group_name_H-M   'P 1'
#
loop_
_entity.id
_entity.type
_entity.pdbx_description
1 polymer ?
#
loop_
_entity_poly.entity_id
_entity_poly.type
_entity_poly.pdbx_seq_one_letter_code
_entity_poly.pdbx_strand_id
1 'polypeptide(L)' 'VFKEHCTPAVLVMEWVDVIRLTDRKKLEELGVDTQWLLECGVKISLVQLLQHGFMHADPHPGNLLVSQNGTRSTRSA' A
#
# COMPACT_ATOMS: atom_id res chain seq x y z
N VAL A 1 12.01 -2.81 10.29
CA VAL A 1 12.63 -1.57 10.82
C VAL A 1 13.99 -1.94 11.37
N PHE A 2 15.05 -1.25 10.92
CA PHE A 2 16.42 -1.47 11.37
C PHE A 2 16.70 -0.52 12.55
N LYS A 3 16.38 -0.97 13.77
CA LYS A 3 16.30 -0.11 14.96
C LYS A 3 17.65 0.53 15.30
N GLU A 4 18.73 -0.21 15.11
CA GLU A 4 20.13 0.20 15.30
C GLU A 4 20.57 1.35 14.39
N HIS A 5 19.83 1.61 13.31
CA HIS A 5 20.08 2.70 12.36
C HIS A 5 19.08 3.85 12.49
N CYS A 6 18.14 3.78 13.44
CA CYS A 6 17.14 4.82 13.66
C CYS A 6 17.60 5.84 14.72
N THR A 7 17.15 7.09 14.58
CA THR A 7 17.28 8.15 15.58
C THR A 7 15.89 8.78 15.82
N PRO A 8 15.71 9.64 16.83
CA PRO A 8 14.44 10.35 17.00
C PRO A 8 13.98 11.17 15.79
N ALA A 9 14.90 11.52 14.88
CA ALA A 9 14.61 12.29 13.66
C ALA A 9 14.66 11.46 12.37
N VAL A 10 15.11 10.19 12.41
CA VAL A 10 15.34 9.37 11.22
C VAL A 10 14.85 7.94 11.44
N LEU A 11 13.97 7.46 10.57
CA LEU A 11 13.45 6.10 10.56
C LEU A 11 14.05 5.31 9.38
N VAL A 12 14.69 4.18 9.66
CA VAL A 12 15.30 3.30 8.65
C VAL A 12 14.54 1.98 8.56
N MET A 13 14.09 1.63 7.36
CA MET A 13 13.30 0.43 7.09
C MET A 13 13.70 -0.21 5.76
N GLU A 14 13.17 -1.41 5.51
CA GLU A 14 13.37 -2.13 4.26
C GLU A 14 12.87 -1.30 3.08
N TRP A 15 13.65 -1.31 2.00
CA TRP A 15 13.23 -0.73 0.73
C TRP A 15 12.28 -1.67 0.02
N VAL A 16 11.15 -1.15 -0.46
CA VAL A 16 10.17 -1.92 -1.24
C VAL A 16 9.92 -1.21 -2.56
N ASP A 17 9.97 -1.95 -3.66
CA ASP A 17 9.66 -1.42 -4.98
C ASP A 17 8.15 -1.24 -5.15
N VAL A 18 7.73 0.01 -5.09
CA VAL A 18 6.32 0.40 -5.00
C VAL A 18 5.94 1.46 -6.02
N ILE A 19 4.64 1.52 -6.30
CA ILE A 19 3.99 2.57 -7.08
C ILE A 19 2.95 3.24 -6.19
N ARG A 20 2.90 4.57 -6.24
CA ARG A 20 1.90 5.35 -5.53
C ARG A 20 0.53 5.10 -6.14
N LEU A 21 -0.51 4.96 -5.32
CA LEU A 21 -1.87 4.83 -5.83
C LEU A 21 -2.34 6.04 -6.65
N THR A 22 -1.70 7.20 -6.46
CA THR A 22 -1.97 8.41 -7.25
C THR A 22 -1.36 8.40 -8.66
N ASP A 23 -0.44 7.47 -8.97
CA ASP A 23 0.18 7.34 -10.29
C ASP A 23 -0.64 6.42 -11.20
N ARG A 24 -1.78 6.95 -11.65
CA ARG A 24 -2.76 6.20 -12.46
C ARG A 24 -2.14 5.60 -13.73
N LYS A 25 -1.22 6.33 -14.37
CA LYS A 25 -0.58 5.89 -15.62
C LYS A 25 0.23 4.60 -15.39
N LYS A 26 1.04 4.55 -14.34
CA LYS A 26 1.82 3.33 -14.02
C LYS A 26 0.95 2.16 -13.59
N LEU A 27 -0.13 2.44 -12.87
CA LEU A 27 -1.10 1.39 -12.50
C LEU A 27 -1.76 0.77 -13.73
N GLU A 28 -2.11 1.59 -14.73
CA GLU A 28 -2.65 1.12 -16.01
C GLU A 28 -1.60 0.35 -16.82
N GLU A 29 -0.35 0.81 -16.89
CA GLU A 29 0.76 0.12 -17.58
C GLU A 29 1.04 -1.27 -16.99
N LEU A 30 0.94 -1.41 -15.67
CA LEU A 30 1.05 -2.70 -14.98
C LEU A 30 -0.22 -3.56 -15.06
N GLY A 31 -1.32 -3.02 -15.57
CA GLY A 31 -2.61 -3.70 -15.61
C GLY A 31 -3.11 -4.07 -14.22
N VAL A 32 -2.93 -3.18 -13.24
CA VAL A 32 -3.39 -3.43 -11.85
C VAL A 32 -4.92 -3.43 -11.82
N ASP A 33 -5.49 -4.42 -11.13
CA ASP A 33 -6.93 -4.47 -10.88
C ASP A 33 -7.34 -3.43 -9.84
N THR A 34 -7.91 -2.32 -10.32
CA THR A 34 -8.40 -1.21 -9.48
C THR A 34 -9.55 -1.64 -8.57
N GLN A 35 -10.38 -2.60 -8.99
CA GLN A 35 -11.46 -3.09 -8.15
C GLN A 35 -10.89 -3.89 -6.97
N TRP A 36 -9.95 -4.78 -7.25
CA TRP A 36 -9.22 -5.51 -6.20
C TRP A 36 -8.49 -4.57 -5.23
N LEU A 37 -7.88 -3.49 -5.74
CA LEU A 37 -7.24 -2.47 -4.89
C LEU A 37 -8.24 -1.81 -3.93
N LEU A 38 -9.43 -1.46 -4.41
CA LEU A 38 -10.49 -0.87 -3.59
C LEU A 38 -10.97 -1.84 -2.51
N GLU A 39 -11.22 -3.10 -2.88
CA GLU A 39 -11.62 -4.15 -1.95
C GLU A 39 -10.56 -4.36 -0.86
N CYS A 40 -9.28 -4.38 -1.24
CA CYS A 40 -8.17 -4.47 -0.29
C CYS A 40 -8.13 -3.26 0.66
N GLY A 41 -8.29 -2.05 0.14
CA GLY A 41 -8.30 -0.82 0.93
C GLY A 41 -9.42 -0.81 1.98
N VAL A 42 -10.65 -1.17 1.57
CA VAL A 42 -11.79 -1.28 2.49
C VAL A 42 -11.55 -2.35 3.54
N LYS A 43 -11.09 -3.54 3.13
CA LYS A 43 -10.82 -4.65 4.04
C LYS A 43 -9.77 -4.28 5.08
N ILE A 44 -8.64 -3.70 4.68
CA ILE A 44 -7.56 -3.30 5.60
C ILE A 44 -8.06 -2.23 6.56
N SER A 45 -8.84 -1.26 6.10
CA SER A 45 -9.42 -0.22 6.95
C SER A 45 -10.34 -0.80 8.02
N LEU A 46 -11.21 -1.75 7.64
CA LEU A 46 -12.12 -2.42 8.57
C LEU A 46 -11.36 -3.32 9.55
N VAL A 47 -10.34 -4.05 9.11
CA VAL A 47 -9.51 -4.90 9.99
C VAL A 47 -8.77 -4.04 11.00
N GLN A 48 -8.18 -2.93 10.57
CA GLN A 48 -7.54 -1.95 11.46
C GLN A 48 -8.53 -1.47 12.54
N LEU A 49 -9.71 -1.02 12.13
CA LEU A 49 -10.72 -0.47 13.04
C LEU A 49 -11.31 -1.54 13.99
N LEU A 50 -11.81 -2.65 13.43
CA LEU A 50 -12.65 -3.59 14.16
C LEU A 50 -11.85 -4.70 14.86
N GLN A 51 -10.69 -5.08 14.32
CA GLN A 51 -9.90 -6.19 14.87
C GLN A 51 -8.72 -5.70 15.69
N HIS A 52 -8.00 -4.67 15.22
CA HIS A 52 -6.83 -4.16 15.92
C HIS A 52 -7.14 -2.99 16.86
N GLY A 53 -8.30 -2.33 16.69
CA GLY A 53 -8.70 -1.19 17.51
C GLY A 53 -7.88 0.08 17.25
N PHE A 54 -7.07 0.09 16.19
CA PHE A 54 -6.24 1.22 15.77
C PHE A 54 -6.25 1.33 14.25
N MET A 55 -6.44 2.55 13.75
CA MET A 55 -6.51 2.82 12.31
C MET A 55 -5.48 3.86 11.88
N HIS A 56 -5.05 3.78 10.62
CA HIS A 56 -4.34 4.88 10.00
C HIS A 56 -5.32 6.06 9.85
N ALA A 57 -5.09 7.14 10.60
CA ALA A 57 -6.05 8.25 10.69
C ALA A 57 -6.24 9.00 9.36
N ASP A 58 -5.26 8.91 8.46
CA ASP A 58 -5.33 9.51 7.12
C ASP A 58 -4.86 8.53 6.03
N PRO A 59 -5.73 7.61 5.58
CA PRO A 59 -5.42 6.67 4.50
C PRO A 59 -5.47 7.38 3.13
N HIS A 60 -4.90 8.59 3.03
CA HIS A 60 -4.78 9.33 1.78
C HIS A 60 -4.08 8.47 0.73
N PRO A 61 -4.53 8.47 -0.54
CA PRO A 61 -3.91 7.66 -1.61
C PRO A 61 -2.40 7.87 -1.77
N GLY A 62 -1.86 9.03 -1.36
CA GLY A 62 -0.41 9.30 -1.35
C GLY A 62 0.41 8.48 -0.34
N ASN A 63 -0.22 7.99 0.73
CA ASN A 63 0.41 7.12 1.74
C ASN A 63 0.21 5.63 1.44
N LEU A 64 -0.60 5.32 0.43
CA LEU A 64 -0.91 3.97 0.03
C LEU A 64 -0.08 3.60 -1.21
N LEU A 65 0.56 2.45 -1.10
CA LEU A 65 1.59 2.00 -2.02
C LEU A 65 1.23 0.61 -2.53
N VAL A 66 1.46 0.39 -3.81
CA VAL A 66 1.25 -0.90 -4.47
C VAL A 66 2.60 -1.48 -4.82
N SER A 67 2.91 -2.67 -4.27
CA SER A 67 4.15 -3.36 -4.63
C SER A 67 4.06 -3.91 -6.04
N GLN A 68 5.14 -3.78 -6.81
CA GLN A 68 5.20 -4.33 -8.17
C GLN A 68 5.23 -5.87 -8.20
N ASN A 69 5.60 -6.51 -7.08
CA ASN A 69 5.78 -7.96 -6.98
C ASN A 69 4.53 -8.70 -6.49
N GLY A 70 3.50 -7.98 -6.02
CA GLY A 70 2.32 -8.53 -5.35
C GLY A 70 0.98 -8.10 -5.94
N THR A 71 0.98 -7.51 -7.14
CA THR A 71 -0.24 -7.04 -7.80
C THR A 71 -0.98 -8.15 -8.50
N ARG A 72 -2.30 -8.24 -8.23
CA ARG A 72 -3.21 -9.00 -9.08
C ARG A 72 -3.37 -8.22 -10.39
N SER A 73 -2.81 -8.77 -11.47
CA SER A 73 -3.00 -8.20 -12.81
C SER A 73 -4.36 -8.65 -13.37
N THR A 74 -5.04 -7.75 -14.07
CA THR A 74 -6.28 -8.06 -14.81
C THR A 74 -6.04 -8.88 -16.07
N ARG A 75 -4.79 -9.22 -16.39
CA ARG A 75 -4.46 -10.16 -17.47
C ARG A 75 -4.88 -11.58 -17.07
N SER A 76 -6.17 -11.86 -17.21
CA SER A 76 -6.68 -13.22 -17.38
C SER A 76 -6.01 -13.86 -18.60
N ALA A 77 -5.64 -15.12 -18.43
CA ALA A 77 -5.48 -16.07 -19.53
C ALA A 77 -6.76 -16.17 -20.38
#